data_AF-A0A1V5E9B6-F1
#
_entry.id   AF-A0A1V5E9B6-F1
#
_cell.length_a   1.000
_cell.length_b   1.000
_cell.length_c   1.000
_cell.angle_alpha   90.00
_cell.angle_beta   90.00
_cell.angle_gamma   90.00
#
_symmetry.space_group_name_H-M   'P 1'
#
loop_
_entity.id
_entity.type
_entity.pdbx_description
1 polymer ?
#
loop_
_entity_poly.entity_id
_entity_poly.type
_entity_poly.pdbx_seq_one_letter_code
_entity_poly.pdbx_strand_id
1 'polypeptide(L)'
;MNFAAQYKRIKSRLIRTETDASKAEYELAQLYVAVFGSVAGRKVLEHMLADLHFFDEAVGEEERILRNYARRLLAIMGIWRPVNAEEITNGLMNINWRKPFSSEDEQ
;
A
#
# COMPACT_ATOMS: atom_id res chain seq x y z
N MET A 1 16.36 -16.20 40.13
CA MET A 1 15.32 -15.64 39.23
C MET A 1 14.62 -16.79 38.52
N ASN A 2 13.28 -16.84 38.53
CA ASN A 2 12.52 -17.90 37.84
C ASN A 2 12.38 -17.55 36.35
N PHE A 3 13.15 -18.24 35.51
CA PHE A 3 13.22 -18.02 34.06
C PHE A 3 11.85 -18.16 33.37
N ALA A 4 11.01 -19.09 33.83
CA ALA A 4 9.68 -19.30 33.27
C ALA A 4 8.74 -18.10 33.50
N ALA A 5 8.84 -17.46 34.67
CA ALA A 5 8.07 -16.27 34.98
C ALA A 5 8.51 -15.05 34.15
N GLN A 6 9.82 -14.95 33.86
CA GLN A 6 10.38 -13.88 33.02
C GLN A 6 9.98 -14.06 31.55
N TYR A 7 10.08 -15.29 31.01
CA TYR A 7 9.66 -15.60 29.65
C TYR A 7 8.17 -15.31 29.42
N LYS A 8 7.30 -15.70 30.35
CA LYS A 8 5.85 -15.42 30.27
C LYS A 8 5.56 -13.92 30.17
N ARG A 9 6.24 -13.09 30.98
CA ARG A 9 6.09 -11.61 30.95
C ARG A 9 6.54 -11.02 29.62
N ILE A 10 7.68 -11.47 29.08
CA ILE A 10 8.22 -10.99 27.80
C ILE A 10 7.26 -11.35 26.66
N LYS A 11 6.80 -12.60 26.61
CA LYS A 11 5.85 -13.07 25.59
C LYS A 11 4.52 -12.31 25.63
N SER A 12 3.95 -12.10 26.82
CA SER A 12 2.72 -11.31 26.97
C SER A 12 2.90 -9.84 26.54
N ARG A 13 4.07 -9.25 26.79
CA ARG A 13 4.37 -7.88 26.35
C ARG A 13 4.52 -7.81 24.83
N LEU A 14 5.20 -8.76 24.20
CA LEU A 14 5.32 -8.86 22.74
C LEU A 14 3.95 -8.97 22.07
N ILE A 15 3.11 -9.91 22.52
CA ILE A 15 1.75 -10.09 21.98
C ILE A 15 0.92 -8.81 22.10
N ARG A 16 1.01 -8.12 23.25
CA ARG A 16 0.27 -6.87 23.46
C ARG A 16 0.75 -5.77 22.51
N THR A 17 2.06 -5.58 22.37
CA THR A 17 2.62 -4.58 21.44
C THR A 17 2.24 -4.86 20.00
N GLU A 18 2.26 -6.13 19.57
CA GLU A 18 1.83 -6.55 18.23
C GLU A 18 0.32 -6.28 18.02
N THR A 19 -0.50 -6.54 19.03
CA THR A 19 -1.95 -6.27 18.98
C THR A 19 -2.24 -4.77 18.90
N ASP A 20 -1.54 -3.95 19.69
CA ASP A 20 -1.71 -2.51 19.72
C ASP A 20 -1.25 -1.87 18.39
N ALA A 21 -0.15 -2.36 17.80
CA ALA A 21 0.33 -1.92 16.48
C ALA A 21 -0.65 -2.27 15.36
N SER A 22 -1.19 -3.50 15.36
CA SER A 22 -2.20 -3.95 14.40
C SER A 22 -3.48 -3.11 14.47
N LYS A 23 -3.90 -2.71 15.69
CA LYS A 23 -5.06 -1.83 15.88
C LYS A 23 -4.81 -0.42 15.34
N ALA A 24 -3.65 0.16 15.63
CA ALA A 24 -3.29 1.49 15.12
C ALA A 24 -3.20 1.53 13.58
N GLU A 25 -2.65 0.48 12.97
CA GLU A 25 -2.62 0.33 11.50
C GLU A 25 -4.03 0.24 10.91
N TYR A 26 -4.92 -0.50 11.57
CA TYR A 26 -6.31 -0.60 11.14
C TYR A 26 -7.05 0.74 11.23
N GLU A 27 -6.91 1.46 12.34
CA GLU A 27 -7.49 2.80 12.52
C GLU A 27 -6.96 3.79 11.46
N LEU A 28 -5.66 3.74 11.18
CA LEU A 28 -5.04 4.57 10.16
C LEU A 28 -5.56 4.24 8.75
N ALA A 29 -5.72 2.95 8.43
CA ALA A 29 -6.30 2.52 7.16
C ALA A 29 -7.72 3.07 6.97
N GLN A 30 -8.55 3.03 8.02
CA GLN A 30 -9.91 3.58 7.98
C GLN A 30 -9.93 5.09 7.73
N LEU A 31 -9.00 5.84 8.32
CA LEU A 31 -8.86 7.28 8.06
C LEU A 31 -8.47 7.55 6.59
N TYR A 32 -7.53 6.78 6.05
CA TYR A 32 -7.16 6.90 4.64
C TYR A 32 -8.33 6.60 3.71
N VAL A 33 -9.10 5.55 3.98
CA VAL A 33 -10.31 5.22 3.21
C VAL A 33 -11.33 6.35 3.30
N ALA A 34 -11.51 6.96 4.47
CA ALA A 34 -12.42 8.10 4.62
C ALA A 34 -11.98 9.33 3.80
N VAL A 35 -10.68 9.66 3.80
CA VAL A 35 -10.12 10.80 3.05
C VAL A 35 -10.18 10.54 1.55
N PHE A 36 -9.68 9.38 1.11
CA PHE A 36 -9.52 9.05 -0.31
C PHE A 36 -10.75 8.35 -0.92
N GLY A 37 -11.78 8.05 -0.14
CA GLY A 37 -13.04 7.48 -0.61
C GLY A 37 -13.95 8.46 -1.36
N SER A 38 -13.71 9.76 -1.23
CA SER A 38 -14.43 10.80 -1.99
C SER A 38 -13.88 10.95 -3.41
N VAL A 39 -14.67 11.54 -4.32
CA VAL A 39 -14.21 11.84 -5.70
C VAL A 39 -12.99 12.78 -5.67
N ALA A 40 -13.03 13.82 -4.84
CA ALA A 40 -11.92 14.76 -4.69
C ALA A 40 -10.69 14.08 -4.07
N GLY A 41 -10.89 13.26 -3.04
CA GLY A 41 -9.84 12.47 -2.42
C GLY A 41 -9.13 11.55 -3.41
N ARG A 42 -9.88 10.83 -4.27
CA ARG A 42 -9.28 10.00 -5.31
C ARG A 42 -8.39 10.80 -6.27
N LYS A 43 -8.78 12.01 -6.66
CA LYS A 43 -7.94 12.88 -7.51
C LYS A 43 -6.65 13.31 -6.81
N VAL A 44 -6.71 13.59 -5.50
CA VAL A 44 -5.51 13.90 -4.71
C VAL A 44 -4.60 12.67 -4.61
N LEU A 45 -5.16 11.49 -4.37
CA LEU A 45 -4.39 10.25 -4.34
C LEU A 45 -3.72 9.96 -5.69
N GLU A 46 -4.44 10.14 -6.79
CA GLU A 46 -3.91 10.03 -8.15
C GLU A 46 -2.71 10.95 -8.37
N HIS A 47 -2.85 12.24 -8.01
CA HIS A 47 -1.75 13.22 -8.07
C HIS A 47 -0.54 12.78 -7.22
N MET A 48 -0.77 12.33 -5.98
CA MET A 48 0.31 11.87 -5.11
C MET A 48 1.04 10.65 -5.66
N LEU A 49 0.32 9.70 -6.26
CA LEU A 49 0.93 8.52 -6.88
C LEU A 49 1.74 8.88 -8.13
N ALA A 50 1.27 9.86 -8.91
CA ALA A 50 2.01 10.39 -10.05
C ALA A 50 3.31 11.08 -9.60
N ASP A 51 3.27 11.96 -8.60
CA ASP A 51 4.46 12.63 -8.03
C ASP A 51 5.49 11.63 -7.48
N LEU A 52 5.05 10.45 -7.03
CA LEU A 52 5.91 9.39 -6.51
C LEU A 52 6.39 8.40 -7.59
N HIS A 53 6.19 8.71 -8.87
CA HIS A 53 6.59 7.88 -10.00
C HIS A 53 6.05 6.44 -9.91
N PHE A 54 4.83 6.30 -9.39
CA PHE A 54 4.21 4.99 -9.20
C PHE A 54 3.88 4.30 -10.52
N PHE A 55 3.49 5.07 -11.54
CA PHE A 55 3.03 4.57 -12.84
C PHE A 55 4.15 4.44 -13.88
N ASP A 56 5.34 4.96 -13.61
CA ASP A 56 6.45 4.99 -14.57
C ASP A 56 7.24 3.68 -14.57
N GLU A 57 8.28 3.56 -15.40
CA GLU A 57 9.35 2.57 -15.19
C GLU A 57 10.41 3.19 -14.27
N ALA A 58 10.88 2.45 -13.25
CA ALA A 58 11.90 2.99 -12.34
C ALA A 58 13.28 2.66 -12.91
N VAL A 59 13.96 3.67 -13.45
CA VAL A 59 15.26 3.55 -14.10
C VAL A 59 16.39 3.88 -13.12
N GLY A 60 16.13 4.76 -12.15
CA GLY A 60 17.10 5.21 -11.14
C GLY A 60 16.80 4.75 -9.70
N GLU A 61 17.82 4.79 -8.83
CA GLU A 61 17.66 4.43 -7.41
C GLU A 61 16.72 5.39 -6.66
N GLU A 62 16.75 6.68 -7.00
CA GLU A 62 15.83 7.68 -6.42
C GLU A 62 14.37 7.38 -6.74
N GLU A 63 14.07 7.05 -8.00
CA GLU A 63 12.73 6.65 -8.43
C GLU A 63 12.27 5.37 -7.75
N ARG A 64 13.17 4.40 -7.54
CA ARG A 64 12.86 3.17 -6.79
C ARG A 64 12.47 3.48 -5.35
N ILE A 65 13.13 4.44 -4.71
CA ILE A 65 12.78 4.89 -3.36
C ILE A 65 11.38 5.51 -3.35
N LEU A 66 11.10 6.46 -4.25
CA LEU A 66 9.80 7.13 -4.35
C LEU A 66 8.67 6.13 -4.64
N ARG A 67 8.91 5.16 -5.53
CA ARG A 67 7.97 4.08 -5.81
C ARG A 67 7.70 3.19 -4.60
N ASN A 68 8.74 2.86 -3.85
CA ASN A 68 8.58 2.09 -2.61
C ASN A 68 7.77 2.86 -1.57
N TYR A 69 7.90 4.19 -1.52
CA TYR A 69 7.01 5.04 -0.71
C TYR A 69 5.56 4.96 -1.18
N ALA A 70 5.29 5.04 -2.49
CA ALA A 70 3.94 4.89 -3.03
C ALA A 70 3.33 3.52 -2.69
N ARG A 71 4.11 2.43 -2.84
CA ARG A 71 3.67 1.07 -2.45
C ARG A 71 3.36 0.99 -0.96
N ARG A 72 4.20 1.59 -0.12
CA ARG A 72 3.97 1.64 1.33
C ARG A 72 2.70 2.43 1.68
N LEU A 73 2.47 3.56 1.01
CA LEU A 73 1.25 4.35 1.17
C LEU A 73 0.01 3.50 0.87
N LEU A 74 -0.02 2.82 -0.28
CA LEU A 74 -1.13 1.92 -0.64
C LEU A 74 -1.28 0.73 0.31
N ALA A 75 -0.18 0.21 0.87
CA ALA A 75 -0.23 -0.87 1.86
C ALA A 75 -0.84 -0.41 3.19
N ILE A 76 -0.57 0.83 3.62
CA ILE A 76 -1.18 1.44 4.81
C ILE A 76 -2.68 1.61 4.62
N MET A 77 -3.14 1.98 3.42
CA MET A 77 -4.57 2.02 3.09
C MET A 77 -5.23 0.63 3.02
N GLY A 78 -4.46 -0.44 3.20
CA GLY A 78 -4.94 -1.80 3.07
C GLY A 78 -5.18 -2.25 1.63
N ILE A 79 -4.79 -1.45 0.63
CA ILE A 79 -4.98 -1.77 -0.80
C ILE A 79 -3.88 -2.75 -1.25
N TRP A 80 -2.61 -2.38 -1.06
CA TRP A 80 -1.47 -3.15 -1.56
C TRP A 80 -1.05 -4.28 -0.61
N ARG A 81 -1.91 -5.29 -0.47
CA ARG A 81 -1.70 -6.47 0.39
C ARG A 81 -1.84 -7.77 -0.40
N PRO A 82 -1.09 -8.84 -0.04
CA PRO A 82 -1.20 -10.13 -0.74
C PRO A 82 -2.62 -10.69 -0.78
N VAL A 83 -3.41 -10.45 0.27
CA VAL A 83 -4.79 -10.92 0.37
C VAL A 83 -5.72 -10.30 -0.68
N ASN A 84 -5.35 -9.15 -1.25
CA ASN A 84 -6.12 -8.45 -2.29
C ASN A 84 -5.54 -8.66 -3.69
N ALA A 85 -4.55 -9.54 -3.85
CA ALA A 85 -3.82 -9.68 -5.11
C ALA A 85 -4.75 -10.08 -6.26
N GLU A 86 -5.74 -10.94 -5.98
CA GLU A 86 -6.74 -11.37 -6.95
C GLU A 86 -7.64 -10.20 -7.38
N GLU A 87 -8.19 -9.44 -6.43
CA GLU A 87 -9.04 -8.29 -6.70
C GLU A 87 -8.30 -7.18 -7.45
N ILE A 88 -7.04 -6.91 -7.07
CA ILE A 88 -6.19 -5.96 -7.78
C ILE A 88 -6.00 -6.43 -9.23
N THR A 89 -5.62 -7.69 -9.43
CA THR A 89 -5.38 -8.24 -10.77
C THR A 89 -6.64 -8.18 -11.62
N ASN A 90 -7.78 -8.61 -11.08
CA ASN A 90 -9.07 -8.52 -11.75
C ASN A 90 -9.46 -7.06 -12.07
N GLY A 91 -9.23 -6.15 -11.14
CA GLY A 91 -9.46 -4.72 -11.34
C GLY A 91 -8.65 -4.18 -12.50
N LEU A 92 -7.35 -4.48 -12.55
CA LEU A 92 -6.45 -4.07 -13.64
C LEU A 92 -6.89 -4.64 -15.00
N MET A 93 -7.26 -5.92 -15.05
CA MET A 93 -7.69 -6.55 -16.30
C MET A 93 -9.04 -6.01 -16.82
N ASN A 94 -9.88 -5.46 -15.94
CA ASN A 94 -11.16 -4.86 -16.30
C ASN A 94 -11.09 -3.37 -16.63
N ILE A 95 -9.90 -2.75 -16.58
CA ILE A 95 -9.71 -1.38 -17.06
C ILE A 95 -9.90 -1.36 -18.57
N ASN A 96 -10.77 -0.47 -19.06
CA ASN A 96 -10.88 -0.20 -20.49
C ASN A 96 -9.67 0.63 -20.93
N TRP A 97 -8.58 -0.07 -21.24
CA TRP A 97 -7.33 0.53 -21.69
C TRP A 97 -7.58 1.37 -22.95
N ARG A 98 -7.26 2.66 -22.90
CA ARG A 98 -7.32 3.53 -24.09
C ARG A 98 -6.23 3.09 -25.06
N LYS A 99 -6.64 2.26 -26.03
CA LYS A 99 -5.81 1.57 -27.04
C LYS A 99 -4.70 0.68 -26.44
N PRO A 100 -4.71 -0.64 -26.68
CA PRO A 100 -3.48 -1.41 -26.52
C PRO A 100 -2.43 -0.84 -27.49
N PHE A 101 -1.17 -0.79 -27.05
CA PHE A 101 0.02 -0.43 -27.84
C PHE A 101 -0.24 -0.54 -29.34
N SER A 102 -0.53 0.60 -29.98
CA SER A 102 -0.50 0.63 -31.44
C SER A 102 0.95 0.45 -31.84
N SER A 103 1.20 -0.49 -32.73
CA SER A 103 2.51 -0.78 -33.34
C SER A 103 3.10 0.39 -34.17
N GLU A 104 2.68 1.63 -33.88
CA GLU A 104 3.15 2.86 -34.51
C GLU A 104 4.25 3.55 -33.67
N ASP A 105 4.53 3.09 -32.45
CA ASP A 105 5.57 3.65 -31.58
C ASP A 105 6.98 3.04 -31.81
N GLU A 106 7.16 2.20 -32.84
CA GLU A 106 8.46 1.62 -33.25
C GLU A 106 9.08 2.27 -34.52
N GLN A 107 8.83 3.57 -34.78
CA GLN A 107 9.50 4.28 -35.89
C GLN A 107 10.29 5.51 -35.43
#